data_AF-A0A9X8SPX9-F1
#
_entry.id   AF-A0A9X8SPX9-F1
#
_cell.length_a   1.000
_cell.length_b   1.000
_cell.length_c   1.000
_cell.angle_alpha   90.00
_cell.angle_beta   90.00
_cell.angle_gamma   90.00
#
_symmetry.space_group_name_H-M   'P 1'
#
loop_
_entity.id
_entity.type
_entity.pdbx_description
1 polymer ?
#
loop_
_entity_poly.entity_id
_entity_poly.type
_entity_poly.pdbx_seq_one_letter_code
_entity_poly.pdbx_strand_id
1 'polypeptide(L)' 'MFESAKEWAMLLNIRILNNDLYRSEYAKVLVGMNHDIQLTIINLLNEIIADNPKRFERTANEVLSQLQGVHKNK' A
#
# COMPACT_ATOMS: atom_id res chain seq x y z
N MET A 1 8.65 -14.40 0.49
CA MET A 1 7.89 -14.37 -0.79
C MET A 1 8.84 -14.79 -1.89
N PHE A 2 8.41 -15.58 -2.88
CA PHE A 2 9.24 -15.82 -4.08
C PHE A 2 9.44 -14.50 -4.82
N GLU A 3 10.62 -14.28 -5.40
CA GLU A 3 10.97 -12.98 -6.02
C GLU A 3 9.94 -12.56 -7.07
N SER A 4 9.56 -13.46 -7.98
CA SER A 4 8.54 -13.18 -9.00
C SER A 4 7.18 -12.82 -8.40
N ALA A 5 6.79 -13.42 -7.28
CA ALA A 5 5.55 -13.06 -6.60
C ALA A 5 5.62 -11.66 -5.97
N LYS A 6 6.79 -11.28 -5.46
CA LYS A 6 7.05 -9.92 -4.96
C LYS A 6 6.98 -8.90 -6.08
N GLU A 7 7.63 -9.16 -7.20
CA GLU A 7 7.60 -8.28 -8.38
C GLU A 7 6.16 -8.07 -8.89
N TRP A 8 5.35 -9.13 -8.97
CA TRP A 8 3.95 -9.00 -9.36
C TRP A 8 3.13 -8.17 -8.37
N ALA A 9 3.37 -8.38 -7.07
CA ALA A 9 2.71 -7.60 -6.02
C ALA A 9 3.11 -6.12 -6.10
N MET A 10 4.39 -5.82 -6.37
CA MET A 10 4.86 -4.44 -6.58
C MET A 10 4.19 -3.80 -7.79
N LEU A 11 4.15 -4.48 -8.94
CA LEU A 11 3.51 -3.97 -10.15
C LEU A 11 2.02 -3.68 -9.95
N LEU A 12 1.31 -4.57 -9.25
CA LEU A 12 -0.11 -4.36 -8.91
C LEU A 12 -0.29 -3.13 -8.04
N ASN A 13 0.51 -2.99 -6.97
CA ASN A 13 0.44 -1.83 -6.07
C ASN A 13 0.73 -0.53 -6.82
N ILE A 14 1.74 -0.51 -7.71
CA ILE A 14 2.05 0.64 -8.56
C ILE A 14 0.82 1.03 -9.42
N ARG A 15 0.15 0.06 -10.04
CA ARG A 15 -1.06 0.33 -10.85
C ARG A 15 -2.19 0.94 -10.02
N ILE A 16 -2.40 0.41 -8.81
CA ILE A 16 -3.40 0.94 -7.87
C ILE A 16 -3.06 2.37 -7.47
N LEU A 17 -1.81 2.66 -7.09
CA LEU A 17 -1.39 3.98 -6.64
C LEU A 17 -1.58 5.07 -7.70
N ASN A 18 -1.37 4.73 -8.98
CA ASN A 18 -1.52 5.68 -10.10
C ASN A 18 -2.98 5.98 -10.46
N ASN A 19 -3.99 5.38 -9.81
CA ASN A 19 -5.40 5.62 -10.08
C ASN A 19 -6.16 6.01 -8.81
N ASP A 20 -6.78 7.19 -8.81
CA ASP A 20 -7.44 7.75 -7.61
C ASP A 20 -8.60 6.88 -7.09
N LEU A 21 -9.43 6.35 -7.99
CA LEU A 21 -10.54 5.48 -7.63
C LEU A 21 -10.04 4.18 -7.01
N TYR A 22 -9.08 3.52 -7.66
CA TYR A 22 -8.52 2.26 -7.16
C TYR A 22 -7.81 2.45 -5.85
N ARG A 23 -7.05 3.53 -5.69
CA ARG A 23 -6.35 3.84 -4.45
C ARG A 23 -7.30 4.05 -3.28
N SER A 24 -8.40 4.77 -3.50
CA SER A 24 -9.43 4.98 -2.48
C SER A 24 -10.08 3.66 -2.04
N GLU A 25 -10.52 2.84 -2.98
CA GLU A 25 -11.14 1.54 -2.67
C GLU A 25 -10.13 0.58 -2.04
N TYR A 26 -8.89 0.59 -2.51
CA TYR A 26 -7.82 -0.25 -1.98
C TYR A 26 -7.55 0.02 -0.50
N ALA A 27 -7.48 1.29 -0.10
CA ALA A 27 -7.29 1.66 1.30
C ALA A 27 -8.44 1.17 2.19
N LYS A 28 -9.70 1.29 1.73
CA LYS A 28 -10.88 0.82 2.46
C LYS A 28 -10.86 -0.69 2.68
N VAL A 29 -10.54 -1.47 1.64
CA VAL A 29 -10.46 -2.92 1.74
C VAL A 29 -9.33 -3.32 2.69
N LEU A 30 -8.16 -2.69 2.57
CA LEU A 30 -6.98 -3.01 3.37
C LEU A 30 -7.18 -2.82 4.88
N VAL A 31 -7.97 -1.81 5.28
CA VAL A 31 -8.36 -1.59 6.69
C VAL A 31 -9.06 -2.81 7.30
N GLY A 32 -9.88 -3.52 6.50
CA GLY A 32 -10.61 -4.71 6.95
C GLY A 32 -9.80 -6.02 6.89
N MET A 33 -8.59 -6.00 6.33
CA MET A 33 -7.75 -7.19 6.21
C MET A 33 -7.03 -7.52 7.52
N ASN A 34 -6.56 -8.77 7.64
CA ASN A 34 -5.75 -9.18 8.79
C ASN A 34 -4.39 -8.45 8.82
N HIS A 35 -3.76 -8.49 9.99
CA HIS A 35 -2.52 -7.75 10.25
C HIS A 35 -1.36 -8.17 9.34
N ASP A 36 -1.21 -9.46 9.04
CA ASP A 36 -0.11 -9.96 8.21
C ASP A 36 -0.19 -9.44 6.77
N ILE A 37 -1.40 -9.37 6.23
CA ILE A 37 -1.63 -8.77 4.91
C ILE A 37 -1.35 -7.27 4.95
N GLN A 38 -1.83 -6.56 5.98
CA GLN A 38 -1.55 -5.14 6.15
C GLN A 38 -0.05 -4.86 6.20
N LEU A 39 0.71 -5.61 7.02
CA LEU A 39 2.17 -5.50 7.11
C LEU A 39 2.85 -5.76 5.77
N THR A 40 2.42 -6.79 5.06
CA THR A 40 2.96 -7.12 3.73
C THR A 40 2.79 -5.95 2.76
N ILE A 41 1.59 -5.36 2.70
CA ILE A 41 1.33 -4.21 1.84
C ILE A 41 2.10 -2.97 2.29
N ILE A 42 2.17 -2.68 3.59
CA ILE A 42 2.95 -1.56 4.13
C ILE A 42 4.41 -1.65 3.67
N ASN A 43 5.01 -2.83 3.77
CA ASN A 43 6.38 -3.05 3.32
C ASN A 43 6.53 -2.82 1.81
N LEU A 44 5.63 -3.36 0.98
CA LEU A 44 5.65 -3.13 -0.47
C LEU A 44 5.49 -1.64 -0.83
N LEU A 45 4.61 -0.91 -0.15
CA LEU A 45 4.41 0.51 -0.38
C LEU A 45 5.66 1.32 0.00
N ASN A 46 6.30 0.99 1.12
CA ASN A 46 7.55 1.63 1.52
C ASN A 46 8.68 1.37 0.52
N GLU A 47 8.76 0.16 -0.04
CA GLU A 47 9.72 -0.15 -1.10
C GLU A 47 9.45 0.65 -2.39
N ILE A 48 8.17 0.79 -2.79
CA ILE A 48 7.77 1.60 -3.95
C ILE A 48 8.10 3.08 -3.73
N ILE A 49 7.92 3.61 -2.52
CA ILE A 49 8.31 4.98 -2.17
C ILE A 49 9.84 5.13 -2.27
N ALA A 50 10.60 4.17 -1.75
CA ALA A 50 12.07 4.22 -1.78
C ALA A 50 12.62 4.22 -3.21
N ASP A 51 11.98 3.50 -4.14
CA ASP A 51 12.38 3.45 -5.55
C ASP A 51 12.11 4.78 -6.28
N ASN A 52 10.96 5.43 -6.04
CA ASN A 52 10.64 6.72 -6.67
C ASN A 52 9.76 7.62 -5.77
N PRO A 53 10.36 8.34 -4.81
CA PRO A 53 9.60 9.08 -3.81
C PRO A 53 8.81 10.23 -4.42
N LYS A 54 9.41 10.96 -5.39
CA LYS A 54 8.75 12.06 -6.10
C LYS A 54 7.43 11.65 -6.75
N ARG A 55 7.32 10.39 -7.20
CA ARG A 55 6.13 9.87 -7.86
C ARG A 55 5.13 9.29 -6.87
N PHE A 56 5.58 8.54 -5.87
CA PHE A 56 4.69 7.67 -5.10
C PHE A 56 4.46 8.08 -3.66
N GLU A 57 5.31 8.92 -3.06
CA GLU A 57 5.22 9.27 -1.63
C GLU A 57 3.83 9.78 -1.26
N ARG A 58 3.30 10.76 -2.00
CA ARG A 58 1.95 11.30 -1.74
C ARG A 58 0.88 10.22 -1.82
N THR A 59 0.80 9.49 -2.93
CA THR A 59 -0.25 8.50 -3.16
C THR A 59 -0.15 7.33 -2.19
N ALA A 60 1.06 6.86 -1.85
CA ALA A 60 1.23 5.77 -0.90
C ALA A 60 0.85 6.22 0.53
N ASN A 61 1.19 7.45 0.92
CA ASN A 61 0.82 8.00 2.22
C ASN A 61 -0.70 8.20 2.38
N GLU A 62 -1.43 8.48 1.30
CA GLU A 62 -2.90 8.48 1.31
C GLU A 62 -3.46 7.10 1.75
N VAL A 63 -2.83 5.99 1.33
CA VAL A 63 -3.22 4.64 1.76
C VAL A 63 -2.75 4.35 3.19
N LEU A 64 -1.49 4.65 3.50
CA LEU A 64 -0.87 4.32 4.80
C LEU A 64 -1.54 5.07 5.97
N SER A 65 -1.95 6.32 5.76
CA SER A 65 -2.64 7.12 6.78
C SER A 65 -3.95 6.50 7.26
N GLN A 66 -4.69 5.83 6.36
CA GLN A 66 -5.93 5.12 6.69
C GLN A 66 -5.66 3.91 7.61
N LEU A 67 -4.52 3.25 7.46
CA LEU A 67 -4.12 2.12 8.32
C LEU A 67 -3.69 2.60 9.71
N GLN A 68 -2.94 3.70 9.79
CA GLN A 68 -2.46 4.23 11.06
C GLN A 68 -3.60 4.79 11.94
N GLY A 69 -4.68 5.30 11.33
CA GLY A 69 -5.87 5.73 12.05
C GLY A 69 -6.60 4.59 12.77
N VAL A 70 -6.50 3.36 12.26
CA VAL A 70 -7.11 2.16 12.85
C VAL A 70 -6.34 1.68 14.09
N HIS A 71 -5.01 1.74 14.04
CA HIS A 71 -4.15 1.25 15.14
C HIS A 71 -3.99 2.25 16.29
N LYS A 72 -4.36 3.53 16.12
CA LYS A 72 -4.36 4.53 17.19
C LYS A 72 -5.63 4.51 18.08
N ASN A 73 -6.68 3.81 17.66
CA ASN A 73 -7.98 3.75 18.35
C ASN A 73 -8.22 2.41 19.08
N LYS A 74 -7.17 1.62 19.32
CA LYS A 74 -7.17 0.39 20.13
C LYS A 74 -6.16 0.53 21.26
#